data_AF-A0A0F9NPF5-F1
#
_entry.id   AF-A0A0F9NPF5-F1
#
_cell.length_a   1.000
_cell.length_b   1.000
_cell.length_c   1.000
_cell.angle_alpha   90.00
_cell.angle_beta   90.00
_cell.angle_gamma   90.00
#
_symmetry.space_group_name_H-M   'P 1'
#
loop_
_entity.id
_entity.type
_entity.pdbx_description
1 polymer ?
#
loop_
_entity_poly.entity_id
_entity_poly.type
_entity_poly.pdbx_seq_one_letter_code
_entity_poly.pdbx_strand_id
1 'polypeptide(L)'
;MLDQRAWLAASQRDQDAIDNLLGCSEDTSEWIACIAFYKALHLVEALLARDKKRHQNSHVAREKLLKASTRYESIYKHYRPLWRASMVARYLHYENVAVIKLSADHVRSELLDRRLAGLQELVSALI
;
A
#
# COMPACT_ATOMS: atom_id res chain seq x y z
N MET A 1 11.44 9.32 -14.99
CA MET A 1 11.31 8.62 -13.70
C MET A 1 10.86 9.67 -12.69
N LEU A 2 9.75 9.45 -11.99
CA LEU A 2 9.29 10.39 -10.98
C LEU A 2 10.30 10.44 -9.82
N ASP A 3 10.55 11.62 -9.28
CA ASP A 3 11.40 11.80 -8.10
C ASP A 3 10.63 11.50 -6.80
N GLN A 4 11.34 11.53 -5.67
CA GLN A 4 10.77 11.27 -4.36
C GLN A 4 9.55 12.18 -4.05
N ARG A 5 9.62 13.47 -4.40
CA ARG A 5 8.57 14.44 -4.08
C ARG A 5 7.29 14.14 -4.85
N ALA A 6 7.41 13.80 -6.12
CA ALA A 6 6.27 13.44 -6.95
C ALA A 6 5.54 12.20 -6.41
N TRP A 7 6.27 11.20 -5.90
CA TRP A 7 5.67 10.03 -5.26
C TRP A 7 4.96 10.37 -3.94
N LEU A 8 5.54 11.25 -3.12
CA LEU A 8 4.87 11.71 -1.90
C LEU A 8 3.59 12.49 -2.20
N ALA A 9 3.59 13.35 -3.23
CA ALA A 9 2.40 14.06 -3.68
C ALA A 9 1.31 13.10 -4.23
N ALA A 10 1.70 12.01 -4.89
CA ALA A 10 0.76 10.97 -5.28
C ALA A 10 0.17 10.23 -4.06
N SER A 11 1.01 9.86 -3.10
CA SER A 11 0.56 9.25 -1.83
C SER A 11 -0.40 10.14 -1.05
N GLN A 12 -0.22 11.45 -1.08
CA GLN A 12 -1.15 12.38 -0.43
C GLN A 12 -2.51 12.38 -1.13
N ARG A 13 -2.54 12.42 -2.47
CA ARG A 13 -3.80 12.34 -3.23
C ARG A 13 -4.56 11.04 -2.95
N ASP A 14 -3.85 9.92 -2.77
CA ASP A 14 -4.47 8.67 -2.37
C ASP A 14 -5.06 8.73 -0.94
N GLN A 15 -4.44 9.47 -0.02
CA GLN A 15 -5.00 9.70 1.31
C GLN A 15 -6.30 10.50 1.23
N ASP A 16 -6.29 11.60 0.49
CA ASP A 16 -7.46 12.46 0.32
C ASP A 16 -8.63 11.65 -0.29
N ALA A 17 -8.33 10.74 -1.22
CA ALA A 17 -9.33 9.82 -1.78
C ALA A 17 -9.88 8.83 -0.75
N ILE A 18 -9.02 8.24 0.10
CA ILE A 18 -9.46 7.37 1.20
C ILE A 18 -10.38 8.13 2.16
N ASP A 19 -9.99 9.34 2.56
CA ASP A 19 -10.75 10.15 3.52
C ASP A 19 -12.14 10.50 2.97
N ASN A 20 -12.24 10.83 1.68
CA ASN A 20 -13.52 11.06 1.01
C ASN A 20 -14.40 9.80 1.00
N LEU A 21 -13.84 8.62 0.67
CA LEU A 21 -14.58 7.37 0.62
C LEU A 21 -15.05 6.89 2.01
N LEU A 22 -14.29 7.18 3.06
CA LEU A 22 -14.69 6.90 4.45
C LEU A 22 -15.90 7.73 4.89
N GLY A 23 -16.18 8.85 4.23
CA GLY A 23 -17.35 9.69 4.45
C GLY A 23 -18.60 9.27 3.65
N CYS A 24 -18.47 8.33 2.72
CA CYS A 24 -19.59 7.82 1.93
C CYS A 24 -20.45 6.82 2.72
N SER A 25 -21.76 6.81 2.47
CA SER A 25 -22.71 5.86 3.08
C SER A 25 -22.77 4.49 2.39
N GLU A 26 -22.15 4.37 1.22
CA GLU A 26 -22.09 3.13 0.44
C GLU A 26 -20.91 2.26 0.88
N ASP A 27 -20.99 0.94 0.64
CA ASP A 27 -19.86 0.04 0.90
C ASP A 27 -18.75 0.28 -0.15
N THR A 28 -17.75 1.05 0.26
CA THR A 28 -16.57 1.41 -0.55
C THR A 28 -15.33 0.61 -0.15
N SER A 29 -15.49 -0.48 0.60
CA SER A 29 -14.39 -1.25 1.21
C SER A 29 -13.35 -1.73 0.19
N GLU A 30 -13.78 -2.23 -0.96
CA GLU A 30 -12.90 -2.69 -2.04
C GLU A 30 -12.10 -1.54 -2.67
N TRP A 31 -12.73 -0.38 -2.87
CA TRP A 31 -12.08 0.82 -3.38
C TRP A 31 -11.03 1.34 -2.40
N ILE A 32 -11.39 1.42 -1.12
CA ILE A 32 -10.46 1.84 -0.06
C ILE A 32 -9.27 0.88 0.01
N ALA A 33 -9.49 -0.43 -0.04
CA ALA A 33 -8.41 -1.43 -0.03
C ALA A 33 -7.47 -1.25 -1.24
N CYS A 34 -8.01 -0.97 -2.42
CA CYS A 34 -7.25 -0.71 -3.63
C CYS A 34 -6.40 0.57 -3.50
N ILE A 35 -7.01 1.67 -3.07
CA ILE A 35 -6.32 2.97 -2.93
C ILE A 35 -5.29 2.93 -1.80
N ALA A 36 -5.57 2.26 -0.68
CA ALA A 36 -4.61 2.06 0.41
C ALA A 36 -3.34 1.35 -0.06
N PHE A 37 -3.48 0.37 -0.97
CA PHE A 37 -2.32 -0.26 -1.60
C PHE A 37 -1.55 0.71 -2.52
N TYR A 38 -2.23 1.50 -3.35
CA TYR A 38 -1.55 2.49 -4.21
C TYR A 38 -0.83 3.56 -3.39
N LYS A 39 -1.43 4.01 -2.28
CA LYS A 39 -0.77 4.90 -1.33
C LYS A 39 0.53 4.30 -0.79
N ALA A 40 0.47 3.04 -0.33
CA ALA A 40 1.65 2.33 0.15
C ALA A 40 2.70 2.12 -0.95
N LEU A 41 2.29 1.85 -2.18
CA LEU A 41 3.17 1.74 -3.33
C LEU A 41 3.91 3.05 -3.60
N HIS A 42 3.20 4.18 -3.59
CA HIS A 42 3.80 5.49 -3.78
C HIS A 42 4.79 5.84 -2.65
N LEU A 43 4.47 5.51 -1.39
CA LEU A 43 5.42 5.66 -0.27
C LEU A 43 6.68 4.82 -0.46
N VAL A 44 6.54 3.55 -0.88
CA VAL A 44 7.68 2.68 -1.18
C VAL A 44 8.52 3.26 -2.33
N GLU A 45 7.89 3.72 -3.41
CA GLU A 45 8.60 4.33 -4.54
C GLU A 45 9.35 5.61 -4.15
N ALA A 46 8.76 6.43 -3.27
CA ALA A 46 9.46 7.60 -2.70
C ALA A 46 10.72 7.19 -1.94
N LEU A 47 10.64 6.17 -1.08
CA LEU A 47 11.79 5.65 -0.35
C LEU A 47 12.86 5.06 -1.28
N LEU A 48 12.45 4.28 -2.29
CA LEU A 48 13.38 3.70 -3.26
C LEU A 48 14.10 4.77 -4.08
N ALA A 49 13.38 5.83 -4.46
CA ALA A 49 13.97 6.97 -5.15
C ALA A 49 15.03 7.67 -4.27
N ARG A 50 14.75 7.89 -2.97
CA ARG A 50 15.72 8.44 -2.01
C ARG A 50 16.96 7.56 -1.89
N ASP A 51 16.77 6.24 -1.78
CA ASP A 51 17.84 5.26 -1.65
C ASP A 51 18.59 5.00 -2.98
N LYS A 52 18.28 5.78 -4.04
CA LYS A 52 18.85 5.64 -5.40
C LYS A 52 18.70 4.23 -5.97
N LYS A 53 17.64 3.52 -5.57
CA LYS A 53 17.28 2.22 -6.14
C LYS A 53 16.53 2.43 -7.44
N ARG A 54 16.69 1.50 -8.38
CA ARG A 54 15.95 1.55 -9.65
C ARG A 54 14.46 1.39 -9.36
N HIS A 55 13.66 2.28 -9.97
CA HIS A 55 12.22 2.12 -10.07
C HIS A 55 11.89 0.71 -10.59
N GLN A 56 10.88 0.08 -9.98
CA GLN A 56 10.47 -1.27 -10.36
C GLN A 56 9.21 -1.19 -11.24
N ASN A 57 9.30 -1.70 -12.46
CA ASN A 57 8.20 -1.63 -13.43
C ASN A 57 7.06 -2.62 -13.15
N SER A 58 7.15 -3.42 -12.08
CA SER A 58 6.09 -4.36 -11.70
C SER A 58 5.97 -4.51 -10.19
N HIS A 59 4.76 -4.81 -9.71
CA HIS A 59 4.51 -5.08 -8.30
C HIS A 59 5.33 -6.27 -7.78
N VAL A 60 5.51 -7.30 -8.61
CA VAL A 60 6.32 -8.50 -8.28
C VAL A 60 7.80 -8.16 -8.12
N ALA A 61 8.36 -7.34 -9.01
CA ALA A 61 9.76 -6.94 -8.90
C ALA A 61 10.00 -6.08 -7.65
N ARG A 62 9.04 -5.19 -7.31
CA ARG A 62 9.05 -4.41 -6.08
C ARG A 62 8.97 -5.30 -4.83
N GLU A 63 8.07 -6.28 -4.83
CA GLU A 63 7.95 -7.24 -3.74
C GLU A 63 9.27 -8.00 -3.50
N LYS A 64 9.89 -8.51 -4.57
CA LYS A 64 11.18 -9.20 -4.49
C LYS A 64 12.26 -8.31 -3.89
N LEU A 65 12.32 -7.04 -4.29
CA LEU A 65 13.28 -6.08 -3.76
C LEU A 65 13.06 -5.83 -2.26
N LEU A 66 11.81 -5.59 -1.85
CA LEU A 66 11.46 -5.36 -0.44
C LEU A 66 11.77 -6.58 0.43
N LYS A 67 11.50 -7.79 -0.10
CA LYS A 67 11.77 -9.05 0.59
C LYS A 67 13.26 -9.37 0.71
N ALA A 68 14.08 -8.96 -0.25
CA ALA A 68 15.49 -9.33 -0.31
C ALA A 68 16.41 -8.50 0.60
N SER A 69 15.94 -7.37 1.14
CA SER A 69 16.76 -6.47 1.94
C SER A 69 16.27 -6.38 3.38
N THR A 70 17.17 -6.61 4.34
CA THR A 70 16.89 -6.42 5.78
C THR A 70 16.42 -5.00 6.10
N ARG A 71 16.89 -3.99 5.36
CA ARG A 71 16.46 -2.58 5.46
C ARG A 71 14.95 -2.41 5.25
N TYR A 72 14.36 -3.22 4.37
CA TYR A 72 12.96 -3.09 3.98
C TYR A 72 12.07 -4.18 4.58
N GLU A 73 12.61 -5.06 5.43
CA GLU A 73 11.87 -6.21 5.96
C GLU A 73 10.61 -5.78 6.73
N SER A 74 10.73 -4.77 7.60
CA SER A 74 9.58 -4.24 8.33
C SER A 74 8.55 -3.61 7.39
N ILE A 75 8.99 -2.86 6.38
CA ILE A 75 8.09 -2.29 5.36
C ILE A 75 7.36 -3.41 4.60
N TYR A 76 8.06 -4.48 4.22
CA TYR A 76 7.49 -5.60 3.51
C TYR A 76 6.35 -6.30 4.30
N LYS A 77 6.50 -6.41 5.64
CA LYS A 77 5.46 -6.96 6.54
C LYS A 77 4.15 -6.17 6.51
N HIS A 78 4.21 -4.87 6.23
CA HIS A 78 3.02 -4.02 6.08
C HIS A 78 2.54 -3.92 4.62
N TYR A 79 3.47 -3.84 3.67
CA TYR A 79 3.17 -3.71 2.25
C TYR A 79 2.43 -4.94 1.68
N ARG A 80 2.88 -6.15 2.04
CA ARG A 80 2.37 -7.39 1.42
C ARG A 80 0.88 -7.64 1.69
N PRO A 81 0.36 -7.47 2.93
CA PRO A 81 -1.09 -7.58 3.18
C PRO A 81 -1.92 -6.59 2.36
N LEU A 82 -1.47 -5.34 2.21
CA LEU A 82 -2.16 -4.33 1.39
C LEU A 82 -2.21 -4.74 -0.07
N TRP A 83 -1.09 -5.23 -0.62
CA TRP A 83 -1.07 -5.72 -2.00
C TRP A 83 -2.04 -6.89 -2.21
N ARG A 84 -2.07 -7.86 -1.29
CA ARG A 84 -3.03 -8.98 -1.35
C ARG A 84 -4.47 -8.50 -1.30
N ALA A 85 -4.81 -7.59 -0.38
CA ALA A 85 -6.14 -7.00 -0.31
C ALA A 85 -6.53 -6.32 -1.63
N SER A 86 -5.63 -5.55 -2.24
CA SER A 86 -5.87 -4.92 -3.56
C SER A 86 -6.09 -5.92 -4.70
N MET A 87 -5.51 -7.12 -4.61
CA MET A 87 -5.70 -8.16 -5.61
C MET A 87 -7.09 -8.78 -5.46
N VAL A 88 -7.51 -9.06 -4.22
CA VAL A 88 -8.88 -9.54 -3.94
C VAL A 88 -9.91 -8.51 -4.37
N ALA A 89 -9.73 -7.24 -4.00
CA ALA A 89 -10.64 -6.14 -4.36
C ALA A 89 -10.82 -5.99 -5.88
N ARG A 90 -9.75 -6.18 -6.68
CA ARG A 90 -9.80 -5.94 -8.13
C ARG A 90 -10.17 -7.15 -8.95
N TYR A 91 -9.79 -8.35 -8.50
CA TYR A 91 -9.84 -9.55 -9.33
C TYR A 91 -10.72 -10.65 -8.73
N LEU A 92 -11.29 -10.44 -7.54
CA LEU A 92 -12.12 -11.40 -6.81
C LEU A 92 -11.43 -12.77 -6.58
N HIS A 93 -10.12 -12.85 -6.85
CA HIS A 93 -9.33 -14.06 -6.75
C HIS A 93 -7.88 -13.73 -6.37
N TYR A 94 -7.36 -14.52 -5.44
CA TYR A 94 -5.93 -14.69 -5.22
C TYR A 94 -5.71 -16.19 -5.03
N GLU A 95 -5.01 -16.85 -5.97
CA GLU A 95 -4.78 -18.29 -5.91
C GLU A 95 -4.08 -18.69 -4.59
N ASN A 96 -4.54 -19.77 -3.97
CA ASN A 96 -3.93 -20.42 -2.79
C ASN A 96 -3.89 -19.63 -1.46
N VAL A 97 -4.85 -18.73 -1.20
CA VAL A 97 -5.01 -18.12 0.14
C VAL A 97 -6.49 -18.06 0.52
N ALA A 98 -6.81 -18.25 1.80
CA ALA A 98 -8.15 -18.01 2.33
C ALA A 98 -8.64 -16.62 1.87
N VAL A 99 -9.86 -16.57 1.32
CA VAL A 99 -10.46 -15.34 0.80
C VAL A 99 -10.49 -14.31 1.92
N ILE A 100 -9.70 -13.24 1.77
CA ILE A 100 -9.78 -12.09 2.67
C ILE A 100 -11.13 -11.44 2.41
N LYS A 101 -12.03 -11.50 3.39
CA LYS A 101 -13.29 -10.76 3.33
C LYS A 101 -13.00 -9.29 3.61
N LEU A 102 -13.20 -8.43 2.61
CA LEU A 102 -13.01 -6.99 2.73
C LEU A 102 -14.26 -6.31 3.32
N SER A 103 -14.58 -6.62 4.57
CA SER A 103 -15.61 -5.85 5.29
C SER A 103 -15.07 -4.47 5.67
N ALA A 104 -15.97 -3.50 5.86
CA ALA A 104 -15.60 -2.16 6.32
C ALA A 104 -14.73 -2.18 7.59
N ASP A 105 -15.06 -3.03 8.56
CA ASP A 105 -14.27 -3.20 9.79
C ASP A 105 -12.87 -3.75 9.52
N HIS A 106 -12.74 -4.73 8.63
CA HIS A 106 -11.44 -5.30 8.27
C HIS A 106 -10.58 -4.27 7.54
N VAL A 107 -11.17 -3.53 6.59
CA VAL A 107 -10.47 -2.47 5.86
C VAL A 107 -9.99 -1.39 6.83
N ARG A 108 -10.84 -0.92 7.73
CA ARG A 108 -10.48 0.14 8.69
C ARG A 108 -9.39 -0.34 9.66
N SER A 109 -9.66 -1.40 10.42
CA SER A 109 -8.78 -1.84 11.50
C SER A 109 -7.47 -2.48 11.02
N GLU A 110 -7.54 -3.37 10.02
CA GLU A 110 -6.37 -4.10 9.56
C GLU A 110 -5.66 -3.34 8.45
N LEU A 111 -6.34 -2.87 7.40
CA LEU A 111 -5.64 -2.26 6.28
C LEU A 111 -5.21 -0.82 6.58
N LEU A 112 -6.09 0.03 7.09
CA LEU A 112 -5.76 1.44 7.33
C LEU A 112 -4.96 1.63 8.63
N ASP A 113 -5.56 1.28 9.77
CA ASP A 113 -5.02 1.63 11.09
C ASP A 113 -3.75 0.85 11.45
N ARG A 114 -3.60 -0.38 10.93
CA ARG A 114 -2.44 -1.22 11.22
C ARG A 114 -1.43 -1.26 10.08
N ARG A 115 -1.86 -1.64 8.87
CA ARG A 115 -0.91 -1.89 7.77
C ARG A 115 -0.43 -0.59 7.13
N LEU A 116 -1.33 0.25 6.66
CA LEU A 116 -0.99 1.50 6.00
C LEU A 116 -0.33 2.49 6.97
N ALA A 117 -0.90 2.70 8.16
CA ALA A 117 -0.32 3.57 9.17
C ALA A 117 1.10 3.15 9.57
N GLY A 118 1.31 1.85 9.88
CA GLY A 118 2.63 1.32 10.22
C GLY A 118 3.65 1.44 9.08
N LEU A 119 3.22 1.24 7.83
CA LEU A 119 4.10 1.48 6.67
C LEU A 119 4.47 2.96 6.55
N GLN A 120 3.50 3.85 6.73
CA GLN A 120 3.71 5.29 6.64
C GLN A 120 4.68 5.79 7.72
N GLU A 121 4.54 5.32 8.95
CA GLU A 121 5.46 5.64 10.05
C GLU A 121 6.89 5.19 9.71
N LEU A 122 7.07 3.94 9.29
CA LEU A 122 8.38 3.39 8.93
C LEU A 122 9.03 4.13 7.76
N VAL A 123 8.25 4.45 6.72
CA VAL A 123 8.77 5.22 5.58
C VAL A 123 9.15 6.63 6.03
N SER A 124 8.31 7.30 6.82
CA SER A 124 8.57 8.66 7.30
C SER A 124 9.84 8.75 8.15
N ALA A 125 10.13 7.74 8.96
CA ALA A 125 11.38 7.67 9.72
C ALA A 125 12.63 7.48 8.84
N LEU A 126 12.45 7.03 7.59
CA LEU A 126 13.52 6.75 6.64
C LEU A 126 13.67 7.80 5.54
N ILE A 127 12.76 8.77 5.41
CA ILE A 127 12.76 9.77 4.33
C ILE A 127 12.91 11.21 4.79
#